data_AF-A0A957V058-F1
#
_entry.id   AF-A0A957V058-F1
#
_cell.length_a   1.000
_cell.length_b   1.000
_cell.length_c   1.000
_cell.angle_alpha   90.00
_cell.angle_beta   90.00
_cell.angle_gamma   90.00
#
_symmetry.space_group_name_H-M   'P 1'
#
loop_
_entity.id
_entity.type
_entity.pdbx_description
1 polymer ?
#
loop_
_entity_poly.entity_id
_entity_poly.type
_entity_poly.pdbx_seq_one_letter_code
_entity_poly.pdbx_strand_id
1 'polypeptide(L)'
;MIRPVTTYYLEMAERAYLIPARRPDEPCALVHAELACPELSRFFYTAVGGNWYWIMRLPWSYAEWQAFVGRPGFETWYGVHRGVPVGY
;
A
#
# COMPACT_ATOMS: atom_id res chain seq x y z
N MET A 1 -19.49 -25.39 3.95
CA MET A 1 -18.41 -26.24 3.41
C MET A 1 -17.09 -25.61 3.82
N ILE A 2 -16.28 -26.27 4.66
CA ILE A 2 -14.95 -25.77 5.04
C ILE A 2 -13.99 -26.16 3.92
N ARG A 3 -13.25 -25.19 3.37
CA ARG A 3 -12.18 -25.45 2.40
C ARG A 3 -10.84 -25.45 3.14
N PRO A 4 -9.93 -26.38 2.84
CA PRO A 4 -8.56 -26.31 3.37
C PRO A 4 -7.89 -25.02 2.86
N VAL A 5 -7.24 -24.28 3.77
CA VAL A 5 -6.48 -23.07 3.47
C VAL A 5 -5.02 -23.34 3.79
N THR A 6 -4.12 -23.00 2.86
CA THR A 6 -2.68 -22.99 3.10
C THR A 6 -2.24 -21.54 3.25
N THR A 7 -1.65 -21.21 4.40
CA THR A 7 -1.07 -19.89 4.65
C THR A 7 0.44 -19.96 4.45
N TYR A 8 0.96 -19.05 3.64
CA TYR A 8 2.40 -18.88 3.45
C TYR A 8 2.88 -17.65 4.21
N TYR A 9 4.12 -17.69 4.67
CA TYR A 9 4.78 -16.58 5.34
C TYR A 9 6.08 -16.25 4.60
N LEU A 10 6.41 -14.97 4.54
CA LEU A 10 7.67 -14.47 4.00
C LEU A 10 8.46 -13.85 5.15
N GLU A 11 9.70 -14.27 5.33
CA GLU A 11 10.62 -13.76 6.34
C GLU A 11 11.98 -13.45 5.70
N MET A 12 12.58 -12.34 6.10
CA MET A 12 13.96 -11.98 5.74
C MET A 12 14.79 -11.88 7.02
N ALA A 13 15.52 -12.94 7.34
CA ALA A 13 16.26 -13.05 8.61
C ALA A 13 17.51 -12.17 8.67
N GLU A 14 18.09 -11.81 7.52
CA GLU A 14 19.33 -11.05 7.43
C GLU A 14 19.29 -10.01 6.31
N ARG A 15 19.93 -8.86 6.55
CA ARG A 15 20.03 -7.79 5.54
C ARG A 15 20.73 -8.25 4.25
N ALA A 16 21.65 -9.20 4.35
CA ALA A 16 22.36 -9.75 3.21
C ALA A 16 21.47 -10.51 2.21
N TYR A 17 20.25 -10.90 2.62
CA TYR A 17 19.27 -11.54 1.73
C TYR A 17 18.51 -10.53 0.86
N LEU A 18 18.72 -9.22 1.05
CA LEU A 18 18.19 -8.20 0.16
C LEU A 18 18.80 -8.36 -1.23
N ILE A 19 17.94 -8.67 -2.20
CA ILE A 19 18.29 -8.63 -3.62
C ILE A 19 17.95 -7.23 -4.15
N PRO A 20 18.93 -6.45 -4.63
CA PRO A 20 18.66 -5.12 -5.17
C PRO A 20 17.67 -5.18 -6.33
N ALA A 21 16.66 -4.31 -6.30
CA ALA A 21 15.71 -4.20 -7.39
C ALA A 21 16.37 -3.59 -8.63
N ARG A 22 15.98 -4.07 -9.82
CA ARG A 22 16.34 -3.42 -11.09
C ARG A 22 15.59 -2.10 -11.19
N ARG A 23 16.25 -1.08 -11.74
CA ARG A 23 15.56 0.16 -12.13
C ARG A 23 14.47 -0.18 -13.16
N PRO A 24 13.29 0.47 -13.09
CA PRO A 24 12.27 0.33 -14.12
C PRO A 24 12.82 0.75 -15.50
N ASP A 25 12.35 0.09 -16.56
CA ASP A 25 12.74 0.41 -17.94
C ASP A 25 12.18 1.77 -18.37
N GLU A 26 11.05 2.18 -17.80
CA GLU A 26 10.43 3.48 -18.03
C GLU A 26 10.54 4.39 -16.81
N PRO A 27 10.62 5.73 -17.00
CA PRO A 27 10.65 6.67 -15.89
C PRO A 27 9.41 6.52 -14.99
N CYS A 28 9.65 6.28 -13.70
CA CYS A 28 8.65 6.26 -12.65
C CYS A 28 9.22 7.01 -11.44
N ALA A 29 8.39 7.84 -10.81
CA ALA A 29 8.72 8.51 -9.57
C ALA A 29 8.14 7.72 -8.40
N LEU A 30 8.92 7.59 -7.32
CA LEU A 30 8.43 7.16 -6.02
C LEU A 30 8.21 8.42 -5.18
N VAL A 31 6.98 8.64 -4.74
CA VAL A 31 6.56 9.87 -4.06
C VAL A 31 6.16 9.56 -2.63
N HIS A 32 6.70 10.33 -1.68
CA HIS A 32 6.24 10.32 -0.29
C HIS A 32 5.09 11.32 -0.12
N ALA A 33 3.94 10.86 0.35
CA ALA A 33 2.88 11.74 0.82
C ALA A 33 3.19 12.15 2.27
N GLU A 34 3.97 13.22 2.42
CA GLU A 34 4.45 13.70 3.74
C GLU A 34 3.32 14.13 4.68
N LEU A 35 2.15 14.44 4.13
CA LEU A 35 0.96 14.77 4.90
C LEU A 35 0.00 13.60 4.96
N ALA A 36 -0.46 13.31 6.18
CA ALA A 36 -1.53 12.37 6.44
C ALA A 36 -2.80 12.77 5.67
N CYS A 37 -3.15 12.01 4.63
CA CYS A 37 -4.28 12.29 3.74
C CYS A 37 -5.23 11.09 3.66
N PRO A 38 -6.35 11.10 4.43
CA PRO A 38 -7.37 10.05 4.42
C PRO A 38 -7.88 9.69 3.03
N GLU A 39 -8.13 10.68 2.20
CA GLU A 39 -8.68 10.53 0.86
C GLU A 39 -7.71 9.78 -0.06
N LEU A 40 -6.42 10.10 0.01
CA LEU A 40 -5.39 9.44 -0.77
C LEU A 40 -5.26 7.97 -0.38
N SER A 41 -5.16 7.68 0.92
CA SER A 41 -5.06 6.30 1.40
C SER A 41 -6.32 5.48 1.10
N ARG A 42 -7.51 6.10 1.20
CA ARG A 42 -8.77 5.45 0.84
C ARG A 42 -8.87 5.21 -0.66
N PHE A 43 -8.46 6.18 -1.49
CA PHE A 43 -8.39 6.02 -2.95
C PHE A 43 -7.57 4.78 -3.30
N PHE A 44 -6.33 4.68 -2.80
CA PHE A 44 -5.48 3.55 -3.12
C PHE A 44 -5.98 2.22 -2.54
N TYR A 45 -6.52 2.22 -1.32
CA TYR A 45 -7.14 1.03 -0.74
C TYR A 45 -8.22 0.44 -1.64
N THR A 46 -9.04 1.30 -2.25
CA THR A 46 -10.09 0.88 -3.20
C THR A 46 -9.52 0.52 -4.57
N ALA A 47 -8.66 1.37 -5.16
CA ALA A 47 -8.16 1.22 -6.52
C ALA A 47 -7.22 0.01 -6.67
N VAL A 48 -6.36 -0.23 -5.68
CA VAL A 48 -5.42 -1.36 -5.68
C VAL A 48 -6.05 -2.60 -5.08
N GLY A 49 -6.74 -2.44 -3.94
CA GLY A 49 -7.26 -3.56 -3.15
C GLY A 49 -8.56 -4.18 -3.66
N GLY A 50 -9.31 -3.51 -4.53
CA GLY A 50 -10.62 -3.96 -5.01
C GLY A 50 -10.59 -5.37 -5.61
N ASN A 51 -9.63 -5.65 -6.49
CA ASN A 51 -9.44 -6.96 -7.12
C ASN A 51 -9.03 -8.06 -6.13
N TRP A 52 -8.55 -7.67 -4.94
CA TRP A 52 -8.10 -8.56 -3.86
C TRP A 52 -9.08 -8.60 -2.69
N TYR A 53 -10.32 -8.14 -2.90
CA TYR A 53 -11.38 -8.14 -1.89
C TYR A 53 -11.02 -7.40 -0.60
N TRP A 54 -10.27 -6.30 -0.70
CA TRP A 54 -10.03 -5.41 0.43
C TRP A 54 -11.30 -4.64 0.78
N ILE A 55 -12.12 -5.26 1.64
CA ILE A 55 -13.42 -4.71 2.03
C ILE A 55 -13.43 -4.15 3.45
N MET A 56 -12.44 -4.52 4.27
CA MET A 56 -12.45 -4.29 5.72
C MET A 56 -12.49 -2.81 6.11
N ARG A 57 -11.89 -1.93 5.31
CA ARG A 57 -11.83 -0.48 5.60
C ARG A 57 -12.79 0.36 4.76
N LEU A 58 -13.61 -0.27 3.91
CA LEU A 58 -14.62 0.46 3.13
C LEU A 58 -15.66 1.17 4.01
N PRO A 59 -16.13 0.60 5.14
CA PRO A 59 -17.09 1.26 6.02
C PRO A 59 -16.49 2.37 6.89
N TRP A 60 -15.16 2.52 6.93
CA TRP A 60 -14.53 3.48 7.81
C TRP A 60 -14.95 4.91 7.46
N SER A 61 -15.29 5.65 8.51
CA SER A 61 -15.49 7.08 8.49
C SER A 61 -14.19 7.82 8.18
N TYR A 62 -14.32 9.10 7.83
CA TYR A 62 -13.16 10.00 7.67
C TYR A 62 -12.28 10.02 8.93
N ALA A 63 -12.90 10.07 10.12
CA ALA A 63 -12.16 10.13 11.39
C ALA A 63 -11.34 8.86 11.64
N GLU A 64 -11.86 7.68 11.30
CA GLU A 64 -11.12 6.42 11.41
C GLU A 64 -9.94 6.38 10.44
N TRP A 65 -10.13 6.85 9.19
CA TRP A 65 -9.03 7.00 8.26
C TRP A 65 -7.97 7.99 8.76
N GLN A 66 -8.39 9.17 9.23
CA GLN A 66 -7.49 10.19 9.79
C GLN A 66 -6.68 9.65 10.98
N ALA A 67 -7.34 8.96 11.89
CA ALA A 67 -6.69 8.34 13.04
C ALA A 67 -5.75 7.19 12.66
N PHE A 68 -6.00 6.52 11.53
CA PHE A 68 -5.13 5.46 11.03
C PHE A 68 -3.89 6.01 10.33
N VAL A 69 -4.07 6.94 9.40
CA VAL A 69 -2.97 7.49 8.60
C VAL A 69 -2.14 8.52 9.37
N GLY A 70 -2.67 9.10 10.45
CA GLY A 70 -1.96 10.02 11.33
C GLY A 70 -1.14 9.36 12.44
N ARG A 71 -1.01 8.02 12.47
CA ARG A 71 -0.24 7.32 13.51
C ARG A 71 1.26 7.63 13.36
N PRO A 72 2.00 7.80 14.47
CA PRO A 72 3.46 7.91 14.39
C PRO A 72 4.07 6.73 13.64
N GLY A 73 4.92 7.02 12.66
CA GLY A 73 5.57 6.01 11.81
C GLY A 73 4.71 5.45 10.68
N PHE A 74 3.48 5.96 10.48
CA PHE A 74 2.71 5.64 9.28
C PHE A 74 3.14 6.55 8.13
N GLU A 75 3.61 5.97 7.04
CA GLU A 75 3.98 6.68 5.82
C GLU A 75 3.16 6.15 4.65
N THR A 76 2.76 7.04 3.74
CA THR A 76 2.17 6.66 2.46
C THR A 76 3.14 7.02 1.36
N TRP A 77 3.59 6.02 0.63
CA TRP A 77 4.40 6.19 -0.57
C TRP A 77 3.59 5.72 -1.77
N TYR A 78 3.78 6.32 -2.93
CA TYR A 78 3.11 5.86 -4.15
C TYR A 78 3.97 6.06 -5.38
N GLY A 79 3.78 5.17 -6.35
CA GLY A 79 4.45 5.26 -7.65
C GLY A 79 3.66 6.16 -8.61
N VAL A 80 4.37 6.97 -9.39
CA VAL A 80 3.80 7.79 -10.46
C VAL A 80 4.52 7.52 -11.77
N HIS A 81 3.76 7.10 -12.79
CA HIS A 81 4.25 6.93 -14.15
C HIS A 81 3.47 7.83 -15.10
N ARG A 82 4.16 8.74 -15.80
CA ARG A 82 3.56 9.71 -16.74
C ARG A 82 2.35 10.48 -16.15
N GLY A 83 2.45 10.84 -14.86
CA GLY A 83 1.40 11.56 -14.13
C GLY A 83 0.28 10.70 -13.56
N VAL A 84 0.33 9.38 -13.76
CA VAL A 84 -0.69 8.43 -13.29
C VAL A 84 -0.16 7.63 -12.10
N PRO A 85 -0.91 7.52 -10.99
CA PRO A 85 -0.56 6.62 -9.90
C PRO A 85 -0.57 5.15 -10.33
N VAL A 86 0.47 4.40 -9.98
CA VAL A 86 0.62 2.97 -10.36
C VAL A 86 0.61 1.99 -9.18
N GLY A 87 0.51 2.48 -7.96
CA GLY A 87 0.50 1.67 -6.73
C GLY A 87 0.94 2.49 -5.52
N TYR A 88 0.81 1.92 -4.33
CA TYR A 88 1.16 2.52 -3.03
C TYR A 88 1.58 1.46 -2.00
#